data_AF-A0A972MDN5-F1
#
_entry.id   AF-A0A972MDN5-F1
#
_cell.length_a   1.000
_cell.length_b   1.000
_cell.length_c   1.000
_cell.angle_alpha   90.00
_cell.angle_beta   90.00
_cell.angle_gamma   90.00
#
_symmetry.space_group_name_H-M   'P 1'
#
loop_
_entity.id
_entity.type
_entity.pdbx_description
1 polymer ?
#
loop_
_entity_poly.entity_id
_entity_poly.type
_entity_poly.pdbx_seq_one_letter_code
_entity_poly.pdbx_strand_id
1 'polypeptide(L)'
;MMKQLLLTILIFTNLISFSQEERKYIRSGNKSYLKKDYNNAEVEYQKAIAVDTTSYAANYNLANSYYKQEKYDLAENKYKQLAENSDNKNERAKAFHNLGNSQMKEGEKLLKEGKAQDAMKKMQESINSYKSALRNNPSDNETKFNLSIAKEVLKQLQQQQNKQNQDNQKQQNNEDKENKNQGDKQNKDRDQGKNKDSDNDGIPDNVEKNQSQANQQQNPDTDNDGKKDFEDTDSDNDGIPDNYEAGNDPEHPKDTDKDGIPDYRDTDSDNDGIPDNKDPDAIPKAMKMSDADAKRLLQYMEEQEKETLKKANAKKAKGQKIKTEKDW
;
A
#
# COMPACT_ATOMS: atom_id res chain seq x y z
N MET A 1 -38.59 8.22 45.84
CA MET A 1 -38.32 8.84 44.53
C MET A 1 -37.15 9.83 44.56
N MET A 2 -37.12 10.87 45.40
CA MET A 2 -36.00 11.86 45.37
C MET A 2 -34.60 11.28 45.65
N LYS A 3 -34.44 10.32 46.59
CA LYS A 3 -33.13 9.67 46.85
C LYS A 3 -32.65 8.78 45.68
N GLN A 4 -33.57 8.14 44.97
CA GLN A 4 -33.22 7.37 43.76
C GLN A 4 -32.89 8.29 42.59
N LEU A 5 -33.54 9.45 42.48
CA LEU A 5 -33.26 10.48 41.46
C LEU A 5 -31.89 11.14 41.68
N LEU A 6 -31.51 11.43 42.93
CA LEU A 6 -30.19 11.96 43.27
C LEU A 6 -29.07 10.95 43.01
N LEU A 7 -29.32 9.65 43.26
CA LEU A 7 -28.35 8.59 43.00
C LEU A 7 -28.11 8.38 41.50
N THR A 8 -29.15 8.43 40.66
CA THR A 8 -29.00 8.35 39.19
C THR A 8 -28.30 9.57 38.60
N ILE A 9 -28.56 10.78 39.12
CA ILE A 9 -27.86 12.01 38.69
C ILE A 9 -26.37 11.96 39.08
N LEU A 10 -26.03 11.41 40.25
CA LEU A 10 -24.63 11.28 40.70
C LEU A 10 -23.86 10.24 39.85
N ILE A 11 -24.50 9.16 39.42
CA ILE A 11 -23.88 8.16 38.53
C ILE A 11 -23.68 8.73 37.11
N PHE A 12 -24.62 9.53 36.60
CA PHE A 12 -24.50 10.19 35.29
C PHE A 12 -23.41 11.28 35.24
N THR A 13 -23.21 12.05 36.32
CA THR A 13 -22.18 13.11 36.37
C THR A 13 -20.75 12.56 36.40
N ASN A 14 -20.54 11.39 37.01
CA ASN A 14 -19.23 10.73 37.00
C ASN A 14 -18.86 10.19 35.60
N LEU A 15 -19.82 9.59 34.87
CA LEU A 15 -19.58 9.07 33.51
C LEU A 15 -19.23 10.16 32.49
N ILE A 16 -19.81 11.36 32.61
CA ILE A 16 -19.51 12.50 31.72
C ILE A 16 -18.06 12.96 31.89
N SER A 17 -17.51 12.92 33.11
CA SER A 17 -16.18 13.45 33.44
C SER A 17 -15.05 12.61 32.82
N PHE A 18 -15.16 11.27 32.85
CA PHE A 18 -14.16 10.37 32.26
C PHE A 18 -14.05 10.52 30.73
N SER A 19 -15.18 10.66 30.02
CA SER A 19 -15.19 10.85 28.56
C SER A 19 -14.54 12.16 28.10
N GLN A 20 -14.55 13.20 28.95
CA GLN A 20 -13.92 14.49 28.63
C GLN A 20 -12.40 14.44 28.81
N GLU A 21 -11.93 13.67 29.79
CA GLU A 21 -10.52 13.51 30.09
C GLU A 21 -9.80 12.69 29.01
N GLU A 22 -10.37 11.56 28.58
CA GLU A 22 -9.85 10.75 27.47
C GLU A 22 -9.70 11.57 26.17
N ARG A 23 -10.75 12.28 25.76
CA ARG A 23 -10.72 13.16 24.57
C ARG A 23 -9.68 14.29 24.65
N LYS A 24 -9.33 14.76 25.85
CA LYS A 24 -8.27 15.76 26.02
C LYS A 24 -6.92 15.17 25.64
N TYR A 25 -6.61 13.96 26.12
CA TYR A 25 -5.37 13.27 25.79
C TYR A 25 -5.30 12.88 24.31
N ILE A 26 -6.40 12.43 23.69
CA ILE A 26 -6.44 12.17 22.24
C ILE A 26 -6.11 13.43 21.44
N ARG A 27 -6.72 14.58 21.77
CA ARG A 27 -6.44 15.86 21.08
C ARG A 27 -4.98 16.29 21.23
N SER A 28 -4.43 16.12 22.43
CA SER A 28 -3.02 16.40 22.73
C SER A 28 -2.08 15.49 21.91
N GLY A 29 -2.40 14.19 21.84
CA GLY A 29 -1.69 13.22 21.01
C GLY A 29 -1.76 13.57 19.52
N ASN A 30 -2.94 13.90 18.99
CA ASN A 30 -3.13 14.30 17.60
C ASN A 30 -2.29 15.53 17.25
N LYS A 31 -2.25 16.53 18.14
CA LYS A 31 -1.43 17.73 17.95
C LYS A 31 0.07 17.40 17.90
N SER A 32 0.53 16.46 18.73
CA SER A 32 1.93 16.00 18.72
C SER A 32 2.24 15.19 17.45
N TYR A 33 1.33 14.32 17.06
CA TYR A 33 1.43 13.51 15.84
C TYR A 33 1.55 14.37 14.58
N LEU A 34 0.73 15.42 14.45
CA LEU A 34 0.79 16.38 13.32
C LEU A 34 2.12 17.14 13.27
N LYS A 35 2.72 17.40 14.44
CA LYS A 35 4.07 17.99 14.54
C LYS A 35 5.20 16.97 14.29
N LYS A 36 4.85 15.74 13.92
CA LYS A 36 5.77 14.60 13.76
C LYS A 36 6.51 14.21 15.04
N ASP A 37 6.02 14.67 16.20
CA ASP A 37 6.53 14.30 17.51
C ASP A 37 5.82 13.03 17.99
N TYR A 38 6.17 11.92 17.37
CA TYR A 38 5.50 10.63 17.57
C TYR A 38 5.74 10.04 18.96
N ASN A 39 6.85 10.37 19.61
CA ASN A 39 7.14 9.95 20.98
C ASN A 39 6.16 10.61 21.97
N ASN A 40 5.93 11.92 21.85
CA ASN A 40 4.93 12.59 22.68
C ASN A 40 3.51 12.17 22.31
N ALA A 41 3.23 11.93 21.02
CA ALA A 41 1.93 11.40 20.60
C ALA A 41 1.65 10.04 21.27
N GLU A 42 2.61 9.12 21.25
CA GLU A 42 2.54 7.82 21.94
C GLU A 42 2.20 7.97 23.42
N VAL A 43 2.91 8.83 24.14
CA VAL A 43 2.67 9.08 25.58
C VAL A 43 1.25 9.60 25.82
N GLU A 44 0.77 10.55 25.01
CA GLU A 44 -0.57 11.11 25.18
C GLU A 44 -1.67 10.09 24.84
N TYR A 45 -1.49 9.26 23.81
CA TYR A 45 -2.44 8.17 23.53
C TYR A 45 -2.44 7.08 24.60
N GLN A 46 -1.28 6.77 25.20
CA GLN A 46 -1.21 5.86 26.35
C GLN A 46 -1.98 6.42 27.56
N LYS A 47 -1.89 7.73 27.83
CA LYS A 47 -2.73 8.39 28.86
C LYS A 47 -4.22 8.28 28.53
N ALA A 48 -4.61 8.47 27.28
CA ALA A 48 -6.01 8.28 26.86
C ALA A 48 -6.50 6.84 27.11
N ILE A 49 -5.68 5.84 26.78
CA ILE A 49 -6.00 4.42 27.01
C ILE A 49 -6.06 4.07 28.51
N ALA A 50 -5.24 4.72 29.34
CA ALA A 50 -5.31 4.53 30.78
C ALA A 50 -6.62 5.06 31.40
N VAL A 51 -7.25 6.05 30.76
CA VAL A 51 -8.59 6.55 31.14
C VAL A 51 -9.68 5.65 30.57
N ASP A 52 -9.58 5.27 29.30
CA ASP A 52 -10.51 4.35 28.64
C ASP A 52 -9.78 3.31 27.79
N THR A 53 -9.70 2.09 28.32
CA THR A 53 -9.00 0.98 27.67
C THR A 53 -9.67 0.49 26.38
N THR A 54 -10.97 0.75 26.20
CA THR A 54 -11.74 0.29 25.03
C THR A 54 -11.86 1.34 23.94
N SER A 55 -11.28 2.53 24.14
CA SER A 55 -11.28 3.61 23.15
C SER A 55 -10.61 3.16 21.85
N TYR A 56 -11.43 2.98 20.80
CA TYR A 56 -10.96 2.64 19.46
C TYR A 56 -10.02 3.72 18.93
N ALA A 57 -10.40 5.00 19.05
CA ALA A 57 -9.62 6.12 18.55
C ALA A 57 -8.23 6.22 19.21
N ALA A 58 -8.15 6.06 20.54
CA ALA A 58 -6.88 6.12 21.25
C ALA A 58 -5.96 4.95 20.87
N ASN A 59 -6.49 3.72 20.83
CA ASN A 59 -5.72 2.54 20.45
C ASN A 59 -5.28 2.58 18.97
N TYR A 60 -6.15 3.05 18.07
CA TYR A 60 -5.84 3.22 16.65
C TYR A 60 -4.76 4.28 16.43
N ASN A 61 -4.85 5.42 17.11
CA ASN A 61 -3.84 6.48 16.98
C ASN A 61 -2.50 6.11 17.65
N LEU A 62 -2.53 5.30 18.71
CA LEU A 62 -1.31 4.72 19.28
C LEU A 62 -0.64 3.77 18.28
N ALA A 63 -1.40 2.89 17.62
CA ALA A 63 -0.89 2.04 16.55
C ALA A 63 -0.28 2.88 15.42
N ASN A 64 -0.94 4.00 15.07
CA ASN A 64 -0.43 4.92 14.07
C ASN A 64 0.94 5.52 14.47
N SER A 65 1.07 5.88 15.75
CA SER A 65 2.31 6.41 16.32
C SER A 65 3.43 5.37 16.31
N TYR A 66 3.13 4.10 16.61
CA TYR A 66 4.12 3.01 16.50
C TYR A 66 4.59 2.82 15.06
N TYR A 67 3.67 2.82 14.09
CA TYR A 67 4.02 2.69 12.68
C TYR A 67 4.96 3.80 12.21
N LYS A 68 4.66 5.07 12.55
CA LYS A 68 5.52 6.21 12.19
C LYS A 68 6.88 6.21 12.90
N GLN A 69 7.01 5.50 14.01
CA GLN A 69 8.27 5.26 14.70
C GLN A 69 9.00 4.00 14.20
N GLU A 70 8.51 3.36 13.13
CA GLU A 70 9.04 2.10 12.60
C GLU A 70 8.99 0.92 13.59
N LYS A 71 8.19 1.05 14.65
CA LYS A 71 7.91 -0.01 15.63
C LYS A 71 6.81 -0.93 15.09
N TYR A 72 7.05 -1.54 13.93
CA TYR A 72 6.03 -2.25 13.16
C TYR A 72 5.43 -3.45 13.91
N ASP A 73 6.21 -4.17 14.71
CA ASP A 73 5.70 -5.26 15.57
C ASP A 73 4.63 -4.76 16.56
N LEU A 74 4.82 -3.58 17.15
CA LEU A 74 3.85 -2.99 18.09
C LEU A 74 2.61 -2.48 17.36
N ALA A 75 2.79 -1.89 16.18
CA ALA A 75 1.70 -1.45 15.33
C ALA A 75 0.83 -2.65 14.86
N GLU A 76 1.47 -3.72 14.39
CA GLU A 76 0.82 -4.97 13.96
C GLU A 76 -0.07 -5.53 15.07
N ASN A 77 0.48 -5.68 16.28
CA ASN A 77 -0.26 -6.21 17.42
C ASN A 77 -1.48 -5.35 17.76
N LYS A 78 -1.35 -4.02 17.71
CA LYS A 78 -2.46 -3.11 18.00
C LYS A 78 -3.53 -3.12 16.92
N TYR A 79 -3.16 -3.07 15.64
CA TYR A 79 -4.14 -3.15 14.55
C TYR A 79 -4.86 -4.49 14.51
N LYS A 80 -4.16 -5.59 14.81
CA LYS A 80 -4.78 -6.91 14.93
C LYS A 80 -5.84 -6.92 16.03
N GLN A 81 -5.52 -6.40 17.22
CA GLN A 81 -6.49 -6.27 18.31
C GLN A 81 -7.70 -5.42 17.91
N LEU A 82 -7.48 -4.30 17.21
CA LEU A 82 -8.56 -3.43 16.74
C LEU A 82 -9.45 -4.11 15.69
N ALA A 83 -8.86 -4.84 14.75
CA ALA A 83 -9.58 -5.55 13.71
C ALA A 83 -10.41 -6.72 14.27
N GLU A 84 -9.89 -7.44 15.26
CA GLU A 84 -10.57 -8.57 15.90
C GLU A 84 -11.72 -8.13 16.82
N ASN A 85 -11.59 -6.97 17.48
CA ASN A 85 -12.56 -6.51 18.48
C ASN A 85 -13.57 -5.46 17.96
N SER A 86 -13.39 -4.89 16.76
CA SER A 86 -14.34 -3.89 16.24
C SER A 86 -15.56 -4.57 15.60
N ASP A 87 -16.75 -4.17 16.04
CA ASP A 87 -18.03 -4.57 15.45
C ASP A 87 -18.39 -3.77 14.19
N ASN A 88 -17.72 -2.64 13.96
CA ASN A 88 -17.97 -1.77 12.82
C ASN A 88 -17.13 -2.22 11.62
N LYS A 89 -17.79 -2.53 10.50
CA LYS A 89 -17.12 -2.99 9.27
C LYS A 89 -16.08 -1.98 8.75
N ASN A 90 -16.36 -0.68 8.84
CA ASN A 90 -15.45 0.35 8.33
C ASN A 90 -14.20 0.46 9.20
N GLU A 91 -14.36 0.41 10.53
CA GLU A 91 -13.23 0.37 11.47
C GLU A 91 -12.40 -0.90 11.29
N ARG A 92 -13.07 -2.05 11.19
CA ARG A 92 -12.44 -3.33 10.91
C ARG A 92 -11.67 -3.31 9.59
N ALA A 93 -12.22 -2.73 8.53
CA ALA A 93 -11.55 -2.55 7.25
C ALA A 93 -10.27 -1.71 7.41
N LYS A 94 -10.36 -0.55 8.04
CA LYS A 94 -9.22 0.35 8.30
C LYS A 94 -8.12 -0.32 9.14
N ALA A 95 -8.52 -1.05 10.18
CA ALA A 95 -7.58 -1.78 11.02
C ALA A 95 -6.87 -2.90 10.25
N PHE A 96 -7.59 -3.69 9.44
CA PHE A 96 -6.98 -4.71 8.59
C PHE A 96 -6.07 -4.12 7.50
N HIS A 97 -6.43 -2.96 6.94
CA HIS A 97 -5.60 -2.26 5.96
C HIS A 97 -4.26 -1.87 6.60
N ASN A 98 -4.27 -1.17 7.73
CA ASN A 98 -3.04 -0.76 8.40
C ASN A 98 -2.26 -1.93 9.00
N LEU A 99 -2.94 -3.03 9.37
CA LEU A 99 -2.29 -4.28 9.75
C LEU A 99 -1.46 -4.81 8.56
N GLY A 100 -2.05 -4.83 7.36
CA GLY A 100 -1.34 -5.18 6.14
C GLY A 100 -0.14 -4.27 5.86
N ASN A 101 -0.30 -2.95 6.01
CA ASN A 101 0.79 -1.98 5.80
C ASN A 101 1.93 -2.20 6.80
N SER A 102 1.61 -2.41 8.08
CA SER A 102 2.58 -2.68 9.13
C SER A 102 3.36 -3.96 8.84
N GLN A 103 2.65 -5.02 8.41
CA GLN A 103 3.27 -6.28 8.03
C GLN A 103 4.18 -6.10 6.82
N MET A 104 3.72 -5.43 5.77
CA MET A 104 4.52 -5.20 4.57
C MET A 104 5.83 -4.43 4.87
N LYS A 105 5.77 -3.41 5.74
CA LYS A 105 6.97 -2.68 6.18
C LYS A 105 7.91 -3.51 7.04
N GLU A 106 7.39 -4.37 7.92
CA GLU A 106 8.24 -5.33 8.63
C GLU A 106 8.88 -6.33 7.66
N GLY A 107 8.15 -6.77 6.63
CA GLY A 107 8.70 -7.61 5.56
C GLY A 107 9.82 -6.91 4.78
N GLU A 108 9.64 -5.64 4.42
CA GLU A 108 10.69 -4.81 3.81
C GLU A 108 11.94 -4.71 4.71
N LYS A 109 11.75 -4.47 6.01
CA LYS A 109 12.85 -4.43 6.99
C LYS A 109 13.60 -5.76 7.05
N LEU A 110 12.88 -6.88 7.10
CA LEU A 110 13.48 -8.23 7.07
C LEU A 110 14.28 -8.48 5.78
N LEU A 111 13.82 -7.97 4.63
CA LEU A 111 14.59 -8.06 3.38
C LEU A 111 15.89 -7.26 3.41
N LYS A 112 15.90 -6.08 4.04
CA LYS A 112 17.12 -5.28 4.25
C LYS A 112 18.11 -6.00 5.19
N GLU A 113 17.59 -6.79 6.13
CA GLU A 113 18.40 -7.64 7.01
C GLU A 113 18.84 -8.97 6.36
N GLY A 114 18.44 -9.25 5.12
CA GLY A 114 18.77 -10.49 4.41
C GLY A 114 17.94 -11.71 4.85
N LYS A 115 16.88 -11.52 5.64
CA LYS A 115 15.99 -12.58 6.14
C LYS A 115 14.85 -12.84 5.16
N ALA A 116 15.19 -13.30 3.95
CA ALA A 116 14.23 -13.46 2.86
C ALA A 116 13.04 -14.39 3.19
N GLN A 117 13.27 -15.48 3.93
CA GLN A 117 12.19 -16.40 4.31
C GLN A 117 11.19 -15.76 5.28
N ASP A 118 11.68 -15.05 6.29
CA ASP A 118 10.83 -14.33 7.25
C ASP A 118 10.05 -13.21 6.54
N ALA A 119 10.70 -12.50 5.61
CA ALA A 119 10.05 -11.51 4.78
C ALA A 119 8.92 -12.13 3.93
N MET A 120 9.14 -13.27 3.28
CA MET A 120 8.10 -13.97 2.52
C MET A 120 6.90 -14.33 3.39
N LYS A 121 7.14 -14.85 4.61
CA LYS A 121 6.08 -15.13 5.56
C LYS A 121 5.30 -13.85 5.92
N LYS A 122 6.01 -12.77 6.17
CA LYS A 122 5.41 -11.47 6.52
C LYS A 122 4.62 -10.85 5.36
N MET A 123 5.07 -11.02 4.11
CA MET A 123 4.29 -10.65 2.91
C MET A 123 3.02 -11.51 2.76
N GLN A 124 3.07 -12.80 3.12
CA GLN A 124 1.88 -13.64 3.11
C GLN A 124 0.85 -13.21 4.16
N GLU A 125 1.33 -12.77 5.34
CA GLU A 125 0.51 -12.17 6.39
C GLU A 125 -0.14 -10.87 5.89
N SER A 126 0.61 -9.95 5.27
CA SER A 126 0.05 -8.69 4.74
C SER A 126 -1.03 -8.91 3.68
N ILE A 127 -0.82 -9.85 2.75
CA ILE A 127 -1.83 -10.26 1.75
C ILE A 127 -3.13 -10.71 2.42
N ASN A 128 -3.05 -11.46 3.51
CA ASN A 128 -4.24 -11.95 4.22
C ASN A 128 -4.97 -10.82 4.95
N SER A 129 -4.23 -9.87 5.52
CA SER A 129 -4.77 -8.67 6.13
C SER A 129 -5.49 -7.78 5.11
N TYR A 130 -4.87 -7.49 3.96
CA TYR A 130 -5.53 -6.73 2.88
C TYR A 130 -6.77 -7.42 2.32
N LYS A 131 -6.73 -8.74 2.09
CA LYS A 131 -7.94 -9.49 1.72
C LYS A 131 -9.04 -9.34 2.77
N SER A 132 -8.70 -9.29 4.05
CA SER A 132 -9.67 -9.11 5.13
C SER A 132 -10.20 -7.68 5.18
N ALA A 133 -9.38 -6.68 4.88
CA ALA A 133 -9.83 -5.30 4.68
C ALA A 133 -10.84 -5.21 3.52
N LEU A 134 -10.53 -5.77 2.35
CA LEU A 134 -11.42 -5.76 1.16
C LEU A 134 -12.71 -6.54 1.37
N ARG A 135 -12.73 -7.57 2.23
CA ARG A 135 -13.99 -8.24 2.62
C ARG A 135 -14.94 -7.31 3.39
N ASN A 136 -14.39 -6.33 4.12
CA ASN A 136 -15.15 -5.38 4.90
C ASN A 136 -15.43 -4.08 4.12
N ASN A 137 -14.52 -3.68 3.23
CA ASN A 137 -14.65 -2.54 2.34
C ASN A 137 -14.11 -2.87 0.92
N PRO A 138 -14.94 -3.44 0.02
CA PRO A 138 -14.49 -3.86 -1.30
C PRO A 138 -14.10 -2.73 -2.26
N SER A 139 -14.57 -1.50 -2.01
CA SER A 139 -14.27 -0.32 -2.84
C SER A 139 -12.98 0.39 -2.43
N ASP A 140 -12.24 -0.14 -1.44
CA ASP A 140 -10.96 0.42 -1.00
C ASP A 140 -9.86 0.15 -2.04
N ASN A 141 -9.67 1.10 -2.96
CA ASN A 141 -8.68 1.00 -4.03
C ASN A 141 -7.23 1.00 -3.49
N GLU A 142 -6.97 1.72 -2.39
CA GLU A 142 -5.66 1.72 -1.73
C GLU A 142 -5.30 0.32 -1.21
N THR A 143 -6.24 -0.35 -0.55
CA THR A 143 -6.04 -1.74 -0.12
C THR A 143 -5.82 -2.68 -1.31
N LYS A 144 -6.51 -2.48 -2.45
CA LYS A 144 -6.30 -3.31 -3.66
C LYS A 144 -4.90 -3.10 -4.23
N PHE A 145 -4.44 -1.86 -4.28
CA PHE A 145 -3.09 -1.50 -4.72
C PHE A 145 -2.03 -2.12 -3.80
N ASN A 146 -2.13 -1.92 -2.49
CA ASN A 146 -1.16 -2.50 -1.55
C ASN A 146 -1.17 -4.04 -1.61
N LEU A 147 -2.33 -4.66 -1.83
CA LEU A 147 -2.45 -6.11 -2.07
C LEU A 147 -1.74 -6.56 -3.35
N SER A 148 -1.80 -5.79 -4.43
CA SER A 148 -1.13 -6.13 -5.69
C SER A 148 0.39 -6.10 -5.51
N ILE A 149 0.92 -5.06 -4.87
CA ILE A 149 2.33 -4.92 -4.55
C ILE A 149 2.81 -6.07 -3.66
N ALA A 150 2.10 -6.37 -2.57
CA ALA A 150 2.47 -7.46 -1.67
C ALA A 150 2.51 -8.83 -2.39
N LYS A 151 1.58 -9.07 -3.33
CA LYS A 151 1.60 -10.29 -4.16
C LYS A 151 2.79 -10.33 -5.11
N GLU A 152 3.13 -9.21 -5.76
CA GLU A 152 4.24 -9.18 -6.71
C GLU A 152 5.58 -9.36 -5.99
N VAL A 153 5.78 -8.68 -4.86
CA VAL A 153 6.97 -8.87 -4.02
C VAL A 153 7.11 -10.32 -3.58
N LEU A 154 6.04 -10.95 -3.08
CA LEU A 154 6.07 -12.36 -2.69
C LEU A 154 6.43 -13.27 -3.87
N LYS A 155 5.85 -13.02 -5.05
CA LYS A 155 6.14 -13.78 -6.28
C LYS A 155 7.60 -13.64 -6.70
N GLN A 156 8.17 -12.43 -6.67
CA GLN A 156 9.58 -12.19 -6.97
C GLN A 156 10.50 -12.92 -5.99
N LEU A 157 10.20 -12.86 -4.69
CA LEU A 157 10.97 -13.58 -3.66
C LEU A 157 10.95 -15.11 -3.88
N GLN A 158 9.78 -15.67 -4.22
CA GLN A 158 9.65 -17.09 -4.56
C GLN A 158 10.49 -17.47 -5.79
N GLN A 159 10.49 -16.63 -6.83
CA GLN A 159 11.30 -16.85 -8.02
C GLN A 159 12.80 -16.82 -7.71
N GLN A 160 13.26 -15.88 -6.89
CA GLN A 160 14.66 -15.80 -6.45
C GLN A 160 15.07 -17.06 -5.66
N GLN A 161 14.23 -17.54 -4.75
CA GLN A 161 14.50 -18.76 -3.98
C GLN A 161 14.59 -19.99 -4.91
N ASN A 162 13.70 -20.09 -5.91
CA ASN A 162 13.74 -21.18 -6.88
C ASN A 162 15.00 -21.16 -7.76
N LYS A 163 15.45 -19.96 -8.20
CA LYS A 163 16.70 -19.80 -8.96
C LYS A 163 17.92 -20.22 -8.12
N GLN A 164 17.99 -19.81 -6.85
CA GLN A 164 19.06 -20.23 -5.94
C GLN A 164 19.10 -21.74 -5.72
N ASN A 165 17.93 -22.38 -5.59
CA ASN A 165 17.83 -23.83 -5.45
C ASN A 165 18.30 -24.57 -6.72
N GLN A 166 17.96 -24.05 -7.91
CA GLN A 166 18.43 -24.62 -9.18
C GLN A 166 19.94 -24.45 -9.39
N ASP A 167 20.52 -23.32 -9.00
CA ASP A 167 21.97 -23.10 -9.09
C ASP A 167 22.74 -23.98 -8.09
N ASN A 168 22.22 -24.19 -6.89
CA ASN A 168 22.80 -25.13 -5.91
C ASN A 168 22.75 -26.58 -6.40
N GLN A 169 21.64 -27.01 -7.03
CA GLN A 169 21.53 -28.33 -7.65
C GLN A 169 22.49 -28.49 -8.85
N LYS A 170 22.71 -27.44 -9.65
CA LYS A 170 23.71 -27.46 -10.74
C LYS A 170 25.15 -27.49 -10.23
N GLN A 171 25.44 -26.94 -9.05
CA GLN A 171 26.76 -27.08 -8.42
C GLN A 171 27.00 -28.48 -7.85
N GLN A 172 25.95 -29.18 -7.36
CA GLN A 172 26.07 -30.58 -6.92
C GLN A 172 26.11 -31.58 -8.08
N ASN A 173 25.41 -31.31 -9.20
CA ASN A 173 25.37 -32.23 -10.34
C ASN A 173 26.56 -32.08 -11.32
N ASN A 174 27.51 -31.18 -11.07
CA ASN A 174 28.75 -31.12 -11.86
C ASN A 174 29.80 -32.17 -11.45
N GLU A 175 29.49 -33.07 -10.51
CA GLU A 175 30.28 -34.28 -10.26
C GLU A 175 29.77 -35.52 -11.01
N ASP A 176 28.57 -35.51 -11.62
CA ASP A 176 28.05 -36.69 -12.34
C ASP A 176 27.45 -36.34 -13.71
N LYS A 177 28.33 -36.44 -14.71
CA LYS A 177 28.15 -36.88 -16.10
C LYS A 177 26.94 -36.40 -16.94
N GLU A 178 27.33 -35.82 -18.07
CA GLU A 178 26.85 -36.00 -19.43
C GLU A 178 25.62 -36.92 -19.68
N ASN A 179 24.70 -36.36 -20.48
CA ASN A 179 23.89 -37.01 -21.52
C ASN A 179 22.43 -37.39 -21.15
N LYS A 180 21.44 -36.58 -21.58
CA LYS A 180 20.46 -36.94 -22.65
C LYS A 180 19.33 -35.90 -22.80
N ASN A 181 18.67 -36.04 -23.95
CA ASN A 181 17.90 -35.10 -24.74
C ASN A 181 16.38 -35.07 -24.42
N GLN A 182 15.75 -34.00 -24.94
CA GLN A 182 14.38 -33.87 -25.49
C GLN A 182 13.12 -33.77 -24.60
N GLY A 183 12.28 -32.78 -24.96
CA GLY A 183 10.82 -32.90 -25.06
C GLY A 183 9.97 -32.14 -24.05
N ASP A 184 9.44 -30.96 -24.43
CA ASP A 184 7.99 -30.77 -24.69
C ASP A 184 7.57 -29.28 -24.68
N LYS A 185 6.86 -28.89 -25.75
CA LYS A 185 6.12 -27.65 -25.91
C LYS A 185 4.67 -28.02 -26.22
N GLN A 186 3.74 -27.54 -25.40
CA GLN A 186 2.31 -27.29 -25.66
C GLN A 186 1.72 -26.83 -24.31
N ASN A 187 0.75 -25.92 -24.18
CA ASN A 187 -0.15 -25.23 -25.09
C ASN A 187 -0.74 -24.03 -24.32
N LYS A 188 -1.21 -22.98 -25.01
CA LYS A 188 -2.47 -22.28 -24.65
C LYS A 188 -2.86 -21.27 -25.75
N ASP A 189 -4.05 -21.52 -26.28
CA ASP A 189 -4.78 -20.73 -27.25
C ASP A 189 -5.37 -19.41 -26.69
N ARG A 190 -5.74 -18.58 -27.67
CA ARG A 190 -6.35 -17.22 -27.71
C ARG A 190 -7.75 -17.16 -27.03
N ASP A 191 -8.36 -16.02 -26.67
CA ASP A 191 -8.75 -14.92 -27.58
C ASP A 191 -9.26 -13.61 -26.94
N GLN A 192 -9.09 -12.54 -27.74
CA GLN A 192 -9.55 -11.13 -27.89
C GLN A 192 -10.57 -10.41 -26.97
N GLY A 193 -10.23 -9.16 -26.57
CA GLY A 193 -10.63 -7.93 -27.31
C GLY A 193 -11.74 -7.01 -26.74
N LYS A 194 -11.35 -5.94 -26.04
CA LYS A 194 -11.81 -4.52 -26.10
C LYS A 194 -11.20 -3.74 -24.91
N ASN A 195 -10.91 -2.46 -25.10
CA ASN A 195 -10.15 -1.53 -24.27
C ASN A 195 -8.63 -1.68 -24.39
N LYS A 196 -8.06 -0.75 -25.17
CA LYS A 196 -6.64 -0.42 -25.09
C LYS A 196 -6.55 0.62 -23.97
N ASP A 197 -5.68 0.35 -23.02
CA ASP A 197 -5.40 1.12 -21.83
C ASP A 197 -3.88 1.26 -21.86
N SER A 198 -3.41 2.41 -22.36
CA SER A 198 -2.03 2.60 -22.83
C SER A 198 -1.04 2.79 -21.70
N ASP A 199 -1.48 3.37 -20.60
CA ASP A 199 -0.71 3.58 -19.37
C ASP A 199 -1.02 2.53 -18.28
N ASN A 200 -2.06 1.70 -18.47
CA ASN A 200 -2.52 0.63 -17.57
C ASN A 200 -3.04 1.15 -16.23
N ASP A 201 -3.64 2.34 -16.21
CA ASP A 201 -4.21 2.95 -15.01
C ASP A 201 -5.61 2.39 -14.67
N GLY A 202 -6.24 1.68 -15.61
CA GLY A 202 -7.57 1.08 -15.48
C GLY A 202 -8.71 1.88 -16.12
N ILE A 203 -8.41 3.04 -16.71
CA ILE A 203 -9.31 3.84 -17.55
C ILE A 203 -9.01 3.52 -19.03
N PRO A 204 -10.02 3.24 -19.86
CA PRO A 204 -9.77 3.00 -21.28
C PRO A 204 -9.44 4.28 -22.06
N ASP A 205 -8.43 4.22 -22.95
CA ASP A 205 -8.00 5.28 -23.90
C ASP A 205 -9.15 6.11 -24.52
N ASN A 206 -10.27 5.44 -24.81
CA ASN A 206 -11.41 6.02 -25.53
C ASN A 206 -12.35 6.83 -24.64
N VAL A 207 -12.27 6.68 -23.32
CA VAL A 207 -12.96 7.50 -22.33
C VAL A 207 -12.21 8.83 -22.21
N GLU A 208 -10.90 8.75 -21.99
CA GLU A 208 -10.01 9.91 -21.82
C GLU A 208 -10.02 10.81 -23.07
N LYS A 209 -10.13 10.20 -24.25
CA LYS A 209 -10.19 10.92 -25.53
C LYS A 209 -11.53 11.64 -25.81
N ASN A 210 -12.63 11.35 -25.11
CA ASN A 210 -13.98 11.77 -25.54
C ASN A 210 -14.75 12.72 -24.63
N GLN A 211 -14.18 13.22 -23.53
CA GLN A 211 -14.92 14.09 -22.60
C GLN A 211 -14.41 15.53 -22.56
N SER A 212 -14.53 16.20 -23.71
CA SER A 212 -14.54 17.67 -23.77
C SER A 212 -15.53 18.12 -24.83
N GLN A 213 -16.81 18.24 -24.48
CA GLN A 213 -17.76 19.06 -25.25
C GLN A 213 -17.62 20.54 -24.87
N ALA A 214 -16.42 21.09 -25.07
CA ALA A 214 -16.17 22.50 -25.34
C ALA A 214 -14.74 22.63 -25.89
N ASN A 215 -14.64 22.83 -27.21
CA ASN A 215 -13.43 22.98 -28.03
C ASN A 215 -12.55 21.74 -28.26
N GLN A 216 -12.49 21.38 -29.55
CA GLN A 216 -11.60 20.38 -30.12
C GLN A 216 -10.13 20.80 -29.95
N GLN A 217 -9.43 20.18 -29.00
CA GLN A 217 -7.98 19.94 -29.10
C GLN A 217 -7.80 18.43 -29.07
N GLN A 218 -7.39 17.83 -30.19
CA GLN A 218 -7.12 16.40 -30.22
C GLN A 218 -5.92 16.11 -29.31
N ASN A 219 -6.18 15.33 -28.25
CA ASN A 219 -5.28 14.94 -27.16
C ASN A 219 -5.01 16.07 -26.16
N PRO A 220 -5.81 16.16 -25.08
CA PRO A 220 -5.51 17.08 -23.99
C PRO A 220 -4.21 16.70 -23.25
N ASP A 221 -3.59 17.72 -22.66
CA ASP A 221 -2.37 17.72 -21.85
C ASP A 221 -2.64 18.78 -20.77
N THR A 222 -3.22 18.34 -19.65
CA THR A 222 -3.87 19.20 -18.65
C THR A 222 -2.83 19.98 -17.83
N ASP A 223 -1.70 19.36 -17.48
CA ASP A 223 -0.60 20.00 -16.76
C ASP A 223 0.46 20.66 -17.68
N ASN A 224 0.37 20.44 -19.00
CA ASN A 224 1.30 20.93 -20.01
C ASN A 224 2.75 20.41 -19.86
N ASP A 225 2.94 19.20 -19.31
CA ASP A 225 4.26 18.57 -19.18
C ASP A 225 4.77 17.91 -20.47
N GLY A 226 3.90 17.81 -21.49
CA GLY A 226 4.21 17.26 -22.79
C GLY A 226 3.86 15.77 -22.95
N LYS A 227 3.33 15.11 -21.90
CA LYS A 227 2.53 13.89 -22.01
C LYS A 227 1.08 14.29 -22.25
N LYS A 228 0.34 13.41 -22.91
CA LYS A 228 -1.10 13.62 -23.09
C LYS A 228 -1.77 12.96 -21.90
N ASP A 229 -2.94 13.45 -21.50
CA ASP A 229 -3.68 12.92 -20.34
C ASP A 229 -3.80 11.39 -20.39
N PHE A 230 -4.15 10.79 -21.54
CA PHE A 230 -4.23 9.31 -21.68
C PHE A 230 -2.89 8.54 -21.69
N GLU A 231 -1.77 9.26 -21.64
CA GLU A 231 -0.41 8.72 -21.47
C GLU A 231 0.19 9.16 -20.12
N ASP A 232 -0.60 9.85 -19.28
CA ASP A 232 -0.22 10.36 -17.98
C ASP A 232 -1.08 9.78 -16.87
N THR A 233 -0.46 9.43 -15.76
CA THR A 233 -1.15 8.77 -14.64
C THR A 233 -1.66 9.75 -13.58
N ASP A 234 -1.43 11.04 -13.79
CA ASP A 234 -1.68 12.19 -12.89
C ASP A 234 -1.76 13.45 -13.79
N SER A 235 -2.87 13.58 -14.52
CA SER A 235 -3.05 14.50 -15.66
C SER A 235 -3.01 15.97 -15.27
N ASP A 236 -3.37 16.33 -14.04
CA ASP A 236 -3.29 17.69 -13.52
C ASP A 236 -2.08 17.93 -12.61
N ASN A 237 -1.32 16.86 -12.32
CA ASN A 237 -0.07 16.86 -11.56
C ASN A 237 -0.22 17.43 -10.16
N ASP A 238 -1.41 17.27 -9.58
CA ASP A 238 -1.68 17.68 -8.22
C ASP A 238 -1.04 16.70 -7.20
N GLY A 239 -0.73 15.47 -7.64
CA GLY A 239 -0.16 14.38 -6.85
C GLY A 239 -1.16 13.30 -6.45
N ILE A 240 -2.35 13.27 -7.05
CA ILE A 240 -3.39 12.25 -6.97
C ILE A 240 -3.52 11.60 -8.35
N PRO A 241 -3.53 10.26 -8.47
CA PRO A 241 -3.62 9.62 -9.79
C PRO A 241 -5.03 9.67 -10.39
N ASP A 242 -5.10 9.76 -11.72
CA ASP A 242 -6.37 9.91 -12.46
C ASP A 242 -7.40 8.83 -12.14
N ASN A 243 -6.96 7.58 -12.03
CA ASN A 243 -7.82 6.44 -11.70
C ASN A 243 -8.47 6.51 -10.31
N TYR A 244 -7.95 7.35 -9.41
CA TYR A 244 -8.52 7.61 -8.10
C TYR A 244 -9.59 8.69 -8.18
N GLU A 245 -9.34 9.74 -8.96
CA GLU A 245 -10.20 10.91 -9.10
C GLU A 245 -11.36 10.66 -10.05
N ALA A 246 -11.15 9.92 -11.14
CA ALA A 246 -12.20 9.46 -12.05
C ALA A 246 -13.30 8.64 -11.33
N GLY A 247 -13.07 8.10 -10.13
CA GLY A 247 -14.10 7.41 -9.35
C GLY A 247 -14.41 5.99 -9.87
N ASN A 248 -15.58 5.47 -9.49
CA ASN A 248 -15.88 4.02 -9.64
C ASN A 248 -16.37 3.61 -11.03
N ASP A 249 -16.72 4.57 -11.88
CA ASP A 249 -17.20 4.35 -13.24
C ASP A 249 -16.30 5.15 -14.20
N PRO A 250 -15.24 4.54 -14.74
CA PRO A 250 -14.38 5.22 -15.69
C PRO A 250 -15.16 5.75 -16.90
N GLU A 251 -16.29 5.13 -17.32
CA GLU A 251 -17.09 5.64 -18.44
C GLU A 251 -17.86 6.94 -18.07
N HIS A 252 -18.00 7.23 -16.77
CA HIS A 252 -18.63 8.44 -16.21
C HIS A 252 -17.79 8.96 -15.04
N PRO A 253 -16.62 9.55 -15.33
CA PRO A 253 -15.69 9.96 -14.29
C PRO A 253 -16.32 10.98 -13.35
N LYS A 254 -15.88 10.95 -12.10
CA LYS A 254 -16.38 11.82 -11.05
C LYS A 254 -16.06 13.28 -11.38
N ASP A 255 -17.04 14.13 -11.15
CA ASP A 255 -17.02 15.58 -11.33
C ASP A 255 -17.75 16.13 -10.10
N THR A 256 -16.96 16.56 -9.11
CA THR A 256 -17.41 16.81 -7.74
C THR A 256 -18.13 18.13 -7.61
N ASP A 257 -17.63 19.19 -8.24
CA ASP A 257 -18.25 20.52 -8.26
C ASP A 257 -19.29 20.69 -9.40
N LYS A 258 -19.30 19.76 -10.38
CA LYS A 258 -20.22 19.69 -11.52
C LYS A 258 -20.00 20.80 -12.55
N ASP A 259 -18.77 21.27 -12.69
CA ASP A 259 -18.39 22.27 -13.69
C ASP A 259 -18.15 21.67 -15.10
N GLY A 260 -18.08 20.33 -15.18
CA GLY A 260 -17.86 19.57 -16.42
C GLY A 260 -16.41 19.18 -16.68
N ILE A 261 -15.49 19.50 -15.77
CA ILE A 261 -14.12 18.99 -15.70
C ILE A 261 -14.14 17.81 -14.72
N PRO A 262 -13.73 16.61 -15.15
CA PRO A 262 -13.57 15.50 -14.21
C PRO A 262 -12.51 15.81 -13.16
N ASP A 263 -12.70 15.30 -11.94
CA ASP A 263 -11.78 15.51 -10.81
C ASP A 263 -10.31 15.22 -11.19
N TYR A 264 -10.02 14.22 -12.04
CA TYR A 264 -8.64 13.87 -12.45
C TYR A 264 -7.94 14.91 -13.34
N ARG A 265 -8.65 15.99 -13.69
CA ARG A 265 -8.17 17.09 -14.52
C ARG A 265 -8.35 18.43 -13.80
N ASP A 266 -8.71 18.40 -12.51
CA ASP A 266 -9.02 19.57 -11.70
C ASP A 266 -8.26 19.57 -10.38
N THR A 267 -7.33 20.53 -10.25
CA THR A 267 -6.45 20.68 -9.08
C THR A 267 -7.16 21.13 -7.79
N ASP A 268 -8.46 21.45 -7.86
CA ASP A 268 -9.35 21.87 -6.77
C ASP A 268 -10.76 21.30 -7.02
N SER A 269 -10.89 19.98 -6.99
CA SER A 269 -12.04 19.19 -7.44
C SER A 269 -13.40 19.59 -6.83
N ASP A 270 -13.43 20.16 -5.62
CA ASP A 270 -14.66 20.67 -4.99
C ASP A 270 -14.79 22.19 -4.96
N ASN A 271 -13.81 22.88 -5.57
CA ASN A 271 -13.74 24.31 -5.84
C ASN A 271 -13.93 25.15 -4.57
N ASP A 272 -13.43 24.64 -3.45
CA ASP A 272 -13.54 25.26 -2.13
C ASP A 272 -12.40 26.27 -1.86
N GLY A 273 -11.39 26.28 -2.73
CA GLY A 273 -10.23 27.16 -2.68
C GLY A 273 -9.01 26.55 -1.99
N ILE A 274 -9.04 25.26 -1.66
CA ILE A 274 -7.91 24.48 -1.13
C ILE A 274 -7.51 23.43 -2.17
N PRO A 275 -6.29 23.49 -2.72
CA PRO A 275 -5.84 22.48 -3.68
C PRO A 275 -5.93 21.06 -3.11
N ASP A 276 -6.34 20.10 -3.92
CA ASP A 276 -6.63 18.71 -3.51
C ASP A 276 -5.48 18.06 -2.73
N ASN A 277 -4.24 18.30 -3.16
CA ASN A 277 -3.05 17.83 -2.45
C ASN A 277 -2.83 18.37 -1.01
N LYS A 278 -3.57 19.43 -0.63
CA LYS A 278 -3.56 20.11 0.68
C LYS A 278 -4.90 20.06 1.40
N ASP A 279 -5.96 19.59 0.76
CA ASP A 279 -7.29 19.56 1.37
C ASP A 279 -7.38 18.50 2.50
N PRO A 280 -7.76 18.90 3.73
CA PRO A 280 -8.04 17.98 4.82
C PRO A 280 -9.44 17.32 4.77
N ASP A 281 -10.40 17.87 4.01
CA ASP A 281 -11.75 17.30 3.82
C ASP A 281 -11.74 16.19 2.76
N ALA A 282 -10.72 16.16 1.91
CA ALA A 282 -10.13 14.95 1.35
C ALA A 282 -9.62 14.04 2.48
N ILE A 283 -10.53 13.24 3.06
CA ILE A 283 -10.37 12.10 3.99
C ILE A 283 -9.01 12.04 4.72
N PRO A 284 -8.95 11.99 6.08
CA PRO A 284 -7.70 11.95 6.84
C PRO A 284 -6.69 10.97 6.23
N LYS A 285 -5.63 11.53 5.61
CA LYS A 285 -4.61 10.84 4.80
C LYS A 285 -4.18 9.58 5.55
N ALA A 286 -4.84 8.46 5.22
CA ALA A 286 -4.57 7.16 5.80
C ALA A 286 -3.15 6.78 5.40
N MET A 287 -2.64 5.70 5.96
CA MET A 287 -1.25 5.28 5.82
C MET A 287 -0.91 4.78 4.41
N LYS A 288 -1.00 5.67 3.42
CA LYS A 288 -0.59 5.47 2.03
C LYS A 288 0.81 4.89 2.03
N MET A 289 0.97 3.64 1.57
CA MET A 289 2.25 3.28 0.98
C MET A 289 2.36 4.16 -0.26
N SER A 290 3.18 5.19 -0.19
CA SER A 290 3.40 6.06 -1.34
C SER A 290 3.90 5.22 -2.52
N ASP A 291 3.56 5.61 -3.75
CA ASP A 291 4.12 4.95 -4.95
C ASP A 291 5.63 4.96 -4.93
N ALA A 292 6.25 5.96 -4.30
CA ALA A 292 7.68 6.01 -4.06
C ALA A 292 8.16 4.86 -3.16
N ASP A 293 7.44 4.52 -2.08
CA ASP A 293 7.78 3.38 -1.22
C ASP A 293 7.59 2.04 -1.94
N ALA A 294 6.52 1.92 -2.74
CA ALA A 294 6.27 0.72 -3.55
C ALA A 294 7.33 0.54 -4.65
N LYS A 295 7.63 1.60 -5.40
CA LYS A 295 8.69 1.65 -6.43
C LYS A 295 10.06 1.38 -5.82
N ARG A 296 10.36 1.92 -4.63
CA ARG A 296 11.62 1.67 -3.92
C ARG A 296 11.76 0.21 -3.50
N LEU A 297 10.68 -0.43 -3.04
CA LEU A 297 10.70 -1.85 -2.68
C LEU A 297 10.93 -2.73 -3.92
N LEU A 298 10.24 -2.44 -5.01
CA LEU A 298 10.43 -3.14 -6.29
C LEU A 298 11.85 -2.94 -6.85
N GLN A 299 12.34 -1.70 -6.85
CA GLN A 299 13.69 -1.39 -7.29
C GLN A 299 14.74 -2.11 -6.44
N TYR A 300 14.58 -2.13 -5.11
CA TYR A 300 15.47 -2.87 -4.22
C TYR A 300 15.51 -4.36 -4.59
N MET A 301 14.37 -4.95 -4.95
CA MET A 301 14.31 -6.35 -5.39
C MET A 301 15.01 -6.59 -6.73
N GLU A 302 14.84 -5.70 -7.71
CA GLU A 302 15.57 -5.77 -8.98
C GLU A 302 17.08 -5.63 -8.81
N GLU A 303 17.53 -4.76 -7.91
CA GLU A 303 18.94 -4.59 -7.57
C GLU A 303 19.52 -5.85 -6.93
N GLN A 304 18.78 -6.48 -5.99
CA GLN A 304 19.18 -7.77 -5.42
C GLN A 304 19.25 -8.88 -6.49
N GLU A 305 18.34 -8.88 -7.48
CA GLU A 305 18.42 -9.80 -8.61
C GLU A 305 19.67 -9.56 -9.48
N LYS A 306 19.96 -8.30 -9.82
CA LYS A 306 21.17 -7.95 -10.58
C LYS A 306 22.43 -8.38 -9.85
N GLU A 307 22.51 -8.15 -8.54
CA GLU A 307 23.66 -8.55 -7.72
C GLU A 307 23.81 -10.07 -7.59
N THR A 308 22.70 -10.80 -7.44
CA THR A 308 22.74 -12.28 -7.44
C THR A 308 23.17 -12.83 -8.79
N LEU A 309 22.67 -12.28 -9.91
CA LEU A 309 23.10 -12.66 -11.26
C LEU A 309 24.59 -12.37 -11.50
N LYS A 310 25.09 -11.20 -11.06
CA LYS A 310 26.53 -10.88 -11.13
C LYS A 310 27.37 -11.89 -10.36
N LYS A 311 26.97 -12.25 -9.13
CA LYS A 311 27.68 -13.25 -8.31
C LYS A 311 27.66 -14.65 -8.96
N ALA A 312 26.54 -15.06 -9.55
CA ALA A 312 26.43 -16.33 -10.26
C ALA A 312 27.33 -16.36 -11.51
N ASN A 313 27.33 -15.28 -12.31
CA ASN A 313 28.19 -15.17 -13.49
C ASN A 313 29.67 -15.10 -13.13
N ALA A 314 30.05 -14.40 -12.06
CA ALA A 314 31.42 -14.36 -11.56
C ALA A 314 31.91 -15.75 -11.09
N LYS A 315 31.05 -16.55 -10.44
CA LYS A 315 31.37 -17.96 -10.12
C LYS A 315 31.56 -18.81 -11.38
N LYS A 316 30.72 -18.64 -12.40
CA LYS A 316 30.86 -19.34 -13.70
C LYS A 316 32.15 -18.97 -14.43
N ALA A 317 32.51 -17.69 -14.46
CA ALA A 317 33.76 -17.21 -15.07
C ALA A 317 35.02 -17.77 -14.36
N LYS A 318 34.99 -17.88 -13.03
CA LYS A 318 36.07 -18.53 -12.26
C LYS A 318 36.16 -20.04 -12.46
N GLY A 319 35.07 -20.69 -12.90
CA GLY A 319 35.00 -22.13 -13.15
C GLY A 319 35.34 -22.57 -14.58
N GLN A 320 35.50 -21.64 -15.54
CA GLN A 320 35.94 -21.97 -16.90
C GLN A 320 37.44 -22.31 -16.89
N LYS A 321 37.79 -23.57 -17.14
CA LYS A 321 39.18 -23.98 -17.39
C LYS A 321 39.71 -23.19 -18.58
N ILE A 322 40.75 -22.40 -18.34
CA ILE A 322 41.51 -21.73 -19.39
C ILE A 322 42.19 -22.85 -20.20
N LYS A 323 41.73 -23.10 -21.43
CA LYS A 323 42.46 -23.95 -22.37
C LYS A 323 43.74 -23.19 -22.74
N THR A 324 44.86 -23.62 -22.18
CA THR A 324 46.18 -23.14 -22.58
C THR A 324 46.62 -23.86 -23.86
N GLU A 325 47.37 -23.20 -24.73
CA GLU A 325 47.84 -23.64 -26.07
C GLU A 325 48.63 -24.98 -26.11
N LYS A 326 48.72 -25.72 -25.01
CA LYS A 326 49.33 -27.07 -24.97
C LYS A 326 48.34 -28.22 -25.18
N ASP A 327 47.06 -27.94 -25.38
CA ASP A 327 46.02 -28.97 -25.60
C ASP A 327 45.69 -29.16 -27.10
N TRP A 328 46.70 -29.38 -27.96
CA TRP A 328 46.54 -29.90 -29.33
C TRP A 328 47.38 -31.14 -29.58
#